data_AF-A0A258TDY3-F1
#
_entry.id   AF-A0A258TDY3-F1
#
_cell.length_a   1.000
_cell.length_b   1.000
_cell.length_c   1.000
_cell.angle_alpha   90.00
_cell.angle_beta   90.00
_cell.angle_gamma   90.00
#
_symmetry.space_group_name_H-M   'P 1'
#
loop_
_entity.id
_entity.type
_entity.pdbx_description
1 polymer ?
#
loop_
_entity_poly.entity_id
_entity_poly.type
_entity_poly.pdbx_seq_one_letter_code
_entity_poly.pdbx_strand_id
1 'polypeptide(L)'
;MTNVTTRQHADLRLHAAIAALNRGDMATARREIEPVVESAYVRIEAWLVLAIATRRLGDYAVSETAADKVLAIDPGNLRGMIIKGDCRATANDARAARSFYQAVIAAAHAASNPPPEIAGELERITAYCQATAAEYRDYLEDYITRAGVPRSRRFQDSLDLLFGTKQLFLQQPSVFYFPGLPQIQFYERSSFPWLADLESATDAIRDELLALLESEGGFVPYVADKKNRPHGDFHGLNGNPDWSALHIYQDGAPVAANVARAPRTFAAMQDVPLCHCAKRTPGVMFSLLRAHTRIPAHNGMLNTRLICHLPLIVPPGCGFRVGNEVREWVPGNTLIFDDSIEHEAWNDSDQDRVILLFDIWRPELSLEERAAVSAIFEAIDSYGGGPAM
;
A
#
# COMPACT_ATOMS: atom_id res chain seq x y z
N MET A 1 56.08 10.51 24.11
CA MET A 1 55.99 9.07 24.48
C MET A 1 54.83 8.76 25.45
N THR A 2 54.32 9.73 26.22
CA THR A 2 53.21 9.53 27.17
C THR A 2 51.84 9.25 26.52
N ASN A 3 51.45 9.98 25.47
CA ASN A 3 50.13 9.80 24.80
C ASN A 3 49.94 8.43 24.11
N VAL A 4 51.00 7.82 23.61
CA VAL A 4 50.92 6.51 22.92
C VAL A 4 50.61 5.39 23.93
N THR A 5 51.24 5.45 25.11
CA THR A 5 51.04 4.49 26.19
C THR A 5 49.62 4.58 26.77
N THR A 6 49.07 5.80 26.93
CA THR A 6 47.71 6.00 27.44
C THR A 6 46.64 5.47 26.47
N ARG A 7 46.83 5.66 25.15
CA ARG A 7 45.95 5.09 24.13
C ARG A 7 45.99 3.56 24.12
N GLN A 8 47.19 2.97 24.19
CA GLN A 8 47.36 1.51 24.26
C GLN A 8 46.68 0.92 25.51
N HIS A 9 46.76 1.59 26.66
CA HIS A 9 46.06 1.16 27.87
C HIS A 9 44.53 1.22 27.73
N ALA A 10 43.99 2.26 27.09
CA ALA A 10 42.55 2.37 26.83
C ALA A 10 42.06 1.25 25.90
N ASP A 11 42.83 0.94 24.86
CA ASP A 11 42.52 -0.17 23.95
C ASP A 11 42.57 -1.52 24.67
N LEU A 12 43.58 -1.79 25.51
CA LEU A 12 43.67 -3.04 26.28
C LEU A 12 42.47 -3.22 27.22
N ARG A 13 42.04 -2.15 27.89
CA ARG A 13 40.86 -2.17 28.77
C ARG A 13 39.57 -2.43 28.01
N LEU A 14 39.39 -1.81 26.85
CA LEU A 14 38.23 -2.08 25.99
C LEU A 14 38.19 -3.55 25.53
N HIS A 15 39.33 -4.12 25.11
CA HIS A 15 39.39 -5.54 24.76
C HIS A 15 39.07 -6.45 25.95
N ALA A 16 39.60 -6.13 27.14
CA ALA A 16 39.29 -6.87 28.37
C ALA A 16 37.81 -6.80 28.75
N ALA A 17 37.18 -5.63 28.59
CA ALA A 17 35.76 -5.42 28.85
C ALA A 17 34.88 -6.22 27.87
N ILE A 18 35.20 -6.22 26.57
CA ILE A 18 34.51 -7.04 25.56
C ILE A 18 34.65 -8.53 25.89
N ALA A 19 35.85 -8.98 26.25
CA ALA A 19 36.07 -10.37 26.63
C ALA A 19 35.28 -10.76 27.89
N ALA A 20 35.13 -9.84 28.86
CA ALA A 20 34.30 -10.05 30.05
C ALA A 20 32.80 -10.14 29.70
N LEU A 21 32.30 -9.27 28.82
CA LEU A 21 30.92 -9.35 28.32
C LEU A 21 30.62 -10.70 27.66
N ASN A 22 31.52 -11.18 26.80
CA ASN A 22 31.35 -12.46 26.09
C ASN A 22 31.30 -13.67 27.03
N ARG A 23 31.90 -13.55 28.23
CA ARG A 23 31.83 -14.60 29.28
C ARG A 23 30.68 -14.40 30.27
N GLY A 24 29.86 -13.36 30.12
CA GLY A 24 28.76 -13.06 31.03
C GLY A 24 29.17 -12.28 32.30
N ASP A 25 30.44 -11.86 32.42
CA ASP A 25 30.94 -11.13 33.60
C ASP A 25 30.75 -9.61 33.44
N MET A 26 29.53 -9.16 33.73
CA MET A 26 29.12 -7.76 33.59
C MET A 26 29.83 -6.83 34.58
N ALA A 27 30.16 -7.33 35.79
CA ALA A 27 30.84 -6.56 36.81
C ALA A 27 32.28 -6.23 36.42
N THR A 28 33.02 -7.22 35.90
CA THR A 28 34.35 -6.97 35.34
C THR A 28 34.27 -6.09 34.09
N ALA A 29 33.30 -6.33 33.19
CA ALA A 29 33.14 -5.48 32.00
C ALA A 29 32.95 -4.00 32.35
N ARG A 30 32.08 -3.70 33.33
CA ARG A 30 31.87 -2.35 33.86
C ARG A 30 33.16 -1.75 34.44
N ARG A 31 33.84 -2.49 35.32
CA ARG A 31 35.08 -2.02 35.97
C ARG A 31 36.19 -1.69 34.97
N GLU A 32 36.33 -2.49 33.92
CA GLU A 32 37.37 -2.26 32.91
C GLU A 32 37.03 -1.06 32.00
N ILE A 33 35.75 -0.84 31.69
CA ILE A 33 35.33 0.17 30.71
C ILE A 33 35.07 1.56 31.29
N GLU A 34 34.68 1.69 32.56
CA GLU A 34 34.41 2.99 33.20
C GLU A 34 35.59 3.98 33.02
N PRO A 35 36.85 3.61 33.28
CA PRO A 35 37.98 4.53 33.06
C PRO A 35 38.24 4.88 31.59
N VAL A 36 37.77 4.04 30.65
CA VAL A 36 37.93 4.28 29.21
C VAL A 36 36.96 5.35 28.73
N VAL A 37 35.71 5.33 29.21
CA VAL A 37 34.69 6.30 28.79
C VAL A 37 34.95 7.73 29.31
N GLU A 38 35.69 7.85 30.41
CA GLU A 38 36.15 9.13 30.96
C GLU A 38 37.44 9.65 30.31
N SER A 39 38.08 8.83 29.46
CA SER A 39 39.36 9.18 28.84
C SER A 39 39.20 9.97 27.53
N ALA A 40 40.25 10.70 27.14
CA ALA A 40 40.33 11.39 25.85
C ALA A 40 40.37 10.43 24.63
N TYR A 41 40.47 9.12 24.86
CA TYR A 41 40.55 8.09 23.81
C TYR A 41 39.27 7.24 23.73
N VAL A 42 38.17 7.72 24.30
CA VAL A 42 36.88 7.03 24.24
C VAL A 42 36.44 6.80 22.80
N ARG A 43 35.93 5.58 22.55
CA ARG A 43 35.31 5.20 21.28
C ARG A 43 33.86 4.79 21.50
N ILE A 44 33.08 4.74 20.44
CA ILE A 44 31.66 4.35 20.52
C ILE A 44 31.48 2.96 21.16
N GLU A 45 32.40 2.03 20.88
CA GLU A 45 32.36 0.68 21.43
C GLU A 45 32.49 0.68 22.96
N ALA A 46 33.24 1.63 23.54
CA ALA A 46 33.36 1.76 24.99
C ALA A 46 32.03 2.16 25.63
N TRP A 47 31.31 3.11 25.03
CA TRP A 47 29.96 3.48 25.48
C TRP A 47 28.97 2.33 25.32
N LEU A 48 29.04 1.59 24.22
CA LEU A 48 28.17 0.44 23.98
C LEU A 48 28.42 -0.70 25.00
N VAL A 49 29.69 -1.00 25.29
CA VAL A 49 30.07 -1.99 26.30
C VAL A 49 29.57 -1.58 27.69
N LEU A 50 29.74 -0.30 28.05
CA LEU A 50 29.23 0.23 29.31
C LEU A 50 27.71 0.09 29.39
N ALA A 51 26.98 0.48 28.34
CA ALA A 51 25.53 0.39 28.27
C ALA A 51 25.03 -1.07 28.41
N ILE A 52 25.68 -2.03 27.75
CA ILE A 52 25.32 -3.46 27.85
C ILE A 52 25.55 -3.97 29.27
N ALA A 53 26.72 -3.68 29.86
CA ALA A 53 27.09 -4.16 31.18
C ALA A 53 26.15 -3.62 32.27
N THR A 54 25.88 -2.31 32.25
CA THR A 54 25.03 -1.67 33.26
C THR A 54 23.56 -2.03 33.11
N ARG A 55 23.05 -2.19 31.87
CA ARG A 55 21.72 -2.79 31.62
C ARG A 55 21.58 -4.15 32.28
N ARG A 56 22.55 -5.06 32.07
CA ARG A 56 22.51 -6.42 32.61
C ARG A 56 22.66 -6.46 34.14
N LEU A 57 23.30 -5.45 34.72
CA LEU A 57 23.40 -5.26 36.18
C LEU A 57 22.18 -4.55 36.79
N GLY A 58 21.22 -4.09 35.97
CA GLY A 58 20.04 -3.35 36.43
C GLY A 58 20.29 -1.87 36.76
N ASP A 59 21.47 -1.33 36.43
CA ASP A 59 21.81 0.09 36.60
C ASP A 59 21.35 0.89 35.36
N TYR A 60 20.03 1.07 35.25
CA TYR A 60 19.41 1.67 34.08
C TYR A 60 19.74 3.16 33.91
N ALA A 61 20.09 3.88 34.98
CA ALA A 61 20.48 5.29 34.89
C ALA A 61 21.82 5.46 34.16
N VAL A 62 22.82 4.65 34.52
CA VAL A 62 24.12 4.66 33.82
C VAL A 62 23.96 4.08 32.42
N SER A 63 23.17 3.01 32.27
CA SER A 63 22.86 2.40 30.97
C SER A 63 22.23 3.40 29.99
N GLU A 64 21.26 4.19 30.46
CA GLU A 64 20.57 5.19 29.61
C GLU A 64 21.53 6.28 29.16
N THR A 65 22.36 6.80 30.07
CA THR A 65 23.37 7.81 29.76
C THR A 65 24.38 7.30 28.74
N ALA A 66 24.85 6.06 28.89
CA ALA A 66 25.79 5.44 27.96
C ALA A 66 25.14 5.20 26.58
N ALA A 67 23.88 4.73 26.55
CA ALA A 67 23.12 4.57 25.30
C ALA A 67 22.91 5.91 24.59
N ASP A 68 22.64 7.00 25.32
CA ASP A 68 22.53 8.35 24.74
C ASP A 68 23.84 8.80 24.07
N LYS A 69 25.00 8.46 24.66
CA LYS A 69 26.30 8.73 24.02
C LYS A 69 26.50 7.89 22.76
N VAL A 70 26.10 6.62 22.76
CA VAL A 70 26.12 5.78 21.55
C VAL A 70 25.26 6.41 20.46
N LEU A 71 24.00 6.74 20.75
CA LEU A 71 23.04 7.26 19.78
C LEU A 71 23.35 8.69 19.30
N ALA A 72 24.04 9.48 20.10
CA ALA A 72 24.55 10.79 19.68
C ALA A 72 25.67 10.67 18.62
N ILE A 73 26.44 9.58 18.65
CA ILE A 73 27.54 9.32 17.69
C ILE A 73 27.02 8.54 16.48
N ASP A 74 26.21 7.51 16.72
CA ASP A 74 25.59 6.64 15.71
C ASP A 74 24.09 6.48 16.01
N PRO A 75 23.24 7.37 15.46
CA PRO A 75 21.80 7.28 15.63
C PRO A 75 21.19 5.98 15.08
N GLY A 76 21.86 5.30 14.15
CA GLY A 76 21.43 4.03 13.55
C GLY A 76 21.81 2.80 14.38
N ASN A 77 22.46 2.98 15.54
CA ASN A 77 22.94 1.86 16.34
C ASN A 77 21.79 1.05 16.94
N LEU A 78 21.49 -0.11 16.34
CA LEU A 78 20.38 -0.98 16.76
C LEU A 78 20.46 -1.38 18.23
N ARG A 79 21.65 -1.78 18.71
CA ARG A 79 21.83 -2.17 20.13
C ARG A 79 21.64 -0.97 21.07
N GLY A 80 22.18 0.20 20.71
CA GLY A 80 21.95 1.45 21.45
C GLY A 80 20.46 1.79 21.60
N MET A 81 19.69 1.66 20.51
CA MET A 81 18.24 1.89 20.51
C MET A 81 17.49 0.88 21.37
N ILE A 82 17.83 -0.42 21.30
CA ILE A 82 17.23 -1.46 22.16
C ILE A 82 17.47 -1.13 23.64
N ILE A 83 18.71 -0.80 24.01
CA ILE A 83 19.07 -0.48 25.40
C ILE A 83 18.32 0.77 25.87
N LYS A 84 18.26 1.83 25.05
CA LYS A 84 17.50 3.04 25.38
C LYS A 84 16.02 2.73 25.57
N GLY A 85 15.45 1.88 24.71
CA GLY A 85 14.07 1.39 24.83
C GLY A 85 13.83 0.64 26.15
N ASP A 86 14.76 -0.21 26.58
CA ASP A 86 14.65 -0.94 27.85
C ASP A 86 14.72 -0.01 29.07
N CYS A 87 15.56 1.03 29.02
CA CYS A 87 15.59 2.06 30.05
C CYS A 87 14.24 2.79 30.15
N ARG A 88 13.63 3.16 29.01
CA ARG A 88 12.30 3.82 28.99
C ARG A 88 11.19 2.89 29.47
N ALA A 89 11.23 1.60 29.09
CA ALA A 89 10.26 0.62 29.56
C ALA A 89 10.34 0.43 31.08
N THR A 90 11.55 0.38 31.64
CA THR A 90 11.78 0.28 33.09
C THR A 90 11.32 1.55 33.83
N ALA A 91 11.43 2.71 33.19
CA ALA A 91 10.90 3.98 33.69
C ALA A 91 9.37 4.11 33.54
N ASN A 92 8.67 3.05 33.13
CA ASN A 92 7.23 3.02 32.85
C ASN A 92 6.79 4.03 31.77
N ASP A 93 7.70 4.40 30.86
CA ASP A 93 7.41 5.22 29.69
C ASP A 93 7.30 4.34 28.44
N ALA A 94 6.17 3.63 28.37
CA ALA A 94 5.84 2.72 27.30
C ALA A 94 5.83 3.40 25.90
N ARG A 95 5.46 4.69 25.85
CA ARG A 95 5.44 5.46 24.60
C ARG A 95 6.86 5.67 24.06
N ALA A 96 7.78 6.14 24.91
CA ALA A 96 9.17 6.32 24.48
C ALA A 96 9.85 4.99 24.18
N ALA A 97 9.60 3.95 24.99
CA ALA A 97 10.13 2.61 24.75
C ALA A 97 9.73 2.08 23.36
N ARG A 98 8.43 2.14 23.03
CA ARG A 98 7.91 1.73 21.72
C ARG A 98 8.55 2.50 20.57
N SER A 99 8.79 3.81 20.73
CA SER A 99 9.41 4.62 19.67
C SER A 99 10.79 4.08 19.28
N PHE A 100 11.63 3.70 20.26
CA PHE A 100 12.95 3.12 19.96
C PHE A 100 12.84 1.71 19.38
N TYR A 101 11.97 0.87 19.94
CA TYR A 101 11.78 -0.50 19.43
C TYR A 101 11.23 -0.54 18.01
N GLN A 102 10.27 0.33 17.67
CA GLN A 102 9.71 0.42 16.33
C GLN A 102 10.77 0.85 15.30
N ALA A 103 11.69 1.74 15.67
CA ALA A 103 12.81 2.11 14.81
C ALA A 103 13.73 0.90 14.52
N VAL A 104 14.02 0.09 15.53
CA VAL A 104 14.81 -1.14 15.38
C VAL A 104 14.09 -2.18 14.51
N ILE A 105 12.79 -2.38 14.74
CA ILE A 105 11.95 -3.29 13.94
C ILE A 105 11.91 -2.85 12.47
N ALA A 106 11.70 -1.56 12.21
CA ALA A 106 11.69 -1.02 10.86
C ALA A 106 13.05 -1.21 10.15
N ALA A 107 14.15 -0.94 10.84
CA ALA A 107 15.49 -1.14 10.30
C ALA A 107 15.79 -2.63 10.02
N ALA A 108 15.33 -3.54 10.88
CA ALA A 108 15.46 -4.98 10.68
C ALA A 108 14.68 -5.47 9.45
N HIS A 109 13.45 -4.99 9.24
CA HIS A 109 12.66 -5.31 8.04
C HIS A 109 13.31 -4.79 6.76
N ALA A 110 13.85 -3.57 6.77
CA ALA A 110 14.53 -2.98 5.61
C ALA A 110 15.79 -3.76 5.20
N ALA A 111 16.50 -4.36 6.18
CA ALA A 111 17.73 -5.11 5.93
C ALA A 111 17.51 -6.51 5.30
N SER A 112 16.27 -6.98 5.16
CA SER A 112 15.87 -8.33 4.69
C SER A 112 16.38 -9.52 5.53
N ASN A 113 17.52 -9.40 6.22
CA ASN A 113 18.05 -10.38 7.15
C ASN A 113 18.73 -9.68 8.34
N PRO A 114 18.09 -9.60 9.52
CA PRO A 114 18.68 -8.94 10.68
C PRO A 114 19.92 -9.71 11.18
N PRO A 115 20.90 -9.04 11.80
CA PRO A 115 22.05 -9.72 12.42
C PRO A 115 21.59 -10.81 13.41
N PRO A 116 22.10 -12.05 13.32
CA PRO A 116 21.68 -13.15 14.20
C PRO A 116 21.79 -12.82 15.69
N GLU A 117 22.74 -11.97 16.04
CA GLU A 117 23.02 -11.53 17.41
C GLU A 117 21.88 -10.73 18.07
N ILE A 118 20.99 -10.12 17.27
CA ILE A 118 19.86 -9.35 17.78
C ILE A 118 18.51 -10.05 17.58
N ALA A 119 18.47 -11.25 16.99
CA ALA A 119 17.22 -11.94 16.65
C ALA A 119 16.33 -12.15 17.89
N GLY A 120 16.88 -12.67 18.99
CA GLY A 120 16.11 -12.86 20.23
C GLY A 120 15.68 -11.55 20.90
N GLU A 121 16.47 -10.47 20.78
CA GLU A 121 16.06 -9.16 21.26
C GLU A 121 14.95 -8.57 20.35
N LEU A 122 15.02 -8.82 19.04
CA LEU A 122 14.02 -8.38 18.06
C LEU A 122 12.65 -9.04 18.31
N GLU A 123 12.63 -10.35 18.58
CA GLU A 123 11.41 -11.06 18.99
C GLU A 123 10.82 -10.46 20.26
N ARG A 124 11.65 -10.23 21.28
CA ARG A 124 11.22 -9.65 22.57
C ARG A 124 10.64 -8.24 22.41
N ILE A 125 11.32 -7.35 21.69
CA ILE A 125 10.84 -5.97 21.52
C ILE A 125 9.59 -5.93 20.62
N THR A 126 9.49 -6.84 19.64
CA THR A 126 8.28 -7.01 18.82
C THR A 126 7.09 -7.41 19.70
N ALA A 127 7.27 -8.43 20.55
CA ALA A 127 6.24 -8.87 21.48
C ALA A 127 5.83 -7.77 22.47
N TYR A 128 6.79 -7.01 23.00
CA TYR A 128 6.51 -5.85 23.86
C TYR A 128 5.68 -4.78 23.15
N CYS A 129 6.07 -4.41 21.92
CA CYS A 129 5.33 -3.45 21.11
C CYS A 129 3.90 -3.92 20.81
N GLN A 130 3.71 -5.21 20.50
CA GLN A 130 2.40 -5.80 20.25
C GLN A 130 1.53 -5.80 21.50
N ALA A 131 2.04 -6.25 22.65
CA ALA A 131 1.30 -6.28 23.92
C ALA A 131 0.87 -4.87 24.35
N THR A 132 1.80 -3.91 24.33
CA THR A 132 1.51 -2.52 24.70
C THR A 132 0.53 -1.85 23.71
N ALA A 133 0.59 -2.21 22.43
CA ALA A 133 -0.38 -1.72 21.44
C ALA A 133 -1.78 -2.28 21.69
N ALA A 134 -1.89 -3.56 22.07
CA ALA A 134 -3.15 -4.20 22.43
C ALA A 134 -3.76 -3.58 23.70
N GLU A 135 -2.98 -3.38 24.76
CA GLU A 135 -3.45 -2.70 25.98
C GLU A 135 -3.97 -1.29 25.71
N TYR A 136 -3.25 -0.53 24.88
CA TYR A 136 -3.68 0.82 24.49
C TYR A 136 -4.97 0.79 23.65
N ARG A 137 -5.11 -0.19 22.75
CA ARG A 137 -6.33 -0.40 21.99
C ARG A 137 -7.51 -0.68 22.90
N ASP A 138 -7.37 -1.65 23.81
CA ASP A 138 -8.43 -2.04 24.74
C ASP A 138 -8.87 -0.86 25.62
N TYR A 139 -7.90 -0.08 26.11
CA TYR A 139 -8.19 1.14 26.87
C TYR A 139 -9.02 2.16 26.07
N LEU A 140 -8.65 2.43 24.81
CA LEU A 140 -9.39 3.37 23.97
C LEU A 140 -10.78 2.85 23.61
N GLU A 141 -10.90 1.57 23.27
CA GLU A 141 -12.16 0.90 22.94
C GLU A 141 -13.16 0.96 24.12
N ASP A 142 -12.69 0.65 25.33
CA ASP A 142 -13.45 0.72 26.57
C ASP A 142 -13.87 2.16 26.92
N TYR A 143 -12.95 3.13 26.76
CA TYR A 143 -13.28 4.54 26.96
C TYR A 143 -14.37 5.04 25.99
N ILE A 144 -14.23 4.75 24.68
CA ILE A 144 -15.20 5.14 23.64
C ILE A 144 -16.58 4.52 23.95
N THR A 145 -16.58 3.26 24.38
CA THR A 145 -17.81 2.54 24.72
C THR A 145 -18.52 3.18 25.90
N ARG A 146 -17.79 3.50 26.99
CA ARG A 146 -18.36 4.22 28.14
C ARG A 146 -18.83 5.62 27.81
N ALA A 147 -18.17 6.30 26.88
CA ALA A 147 -18.56 7.63 26.42
C ALA A 147 -19.86 7.62 25.59
N GLY A 148 -20.35 6.45 25.17
CA GLY A 148 -21.61 6.31 24.44
C GLY A 148 -21.58 6.94 23.04
N VAL A 149 -20.39 7.10 22.45
CA VAL A 149 -20.23 7.76 21.15
C VAL A 149 -20.71 6.82 20.03
N PRO A 150 -21.62 7.26 19.13
CA PRO A 150 -22.04 6.44 17.99
C PRO A 150 -20.89 6.09 17.06
N ARG A 151 -20.78 4.81 16.69
CA ARG A 151 -19.74 4.32 15.79
C ARG A 151 -20.21 4.33 14.34
N SER A 152 -19.93 5.42 13.63
CA SER A 152 -20.07 5.44 12.17
C SER A 152 -18.95 4.61 11.51
N ARG A 153 -19.18 4.16 10.27
CA ARG A 153 -18.16 3.46 9.45
C ARG A 153 -16.85 4.26 9.36
N ARG A 154 -16.94 5.57 9.05
CA ARG A 154 -15.77 6.47 8.96
C ARG A 154 -15.01 6.59 10.27
N PHE A 155 -15.72 6.60 11.40
CA PHE A 155 -15.05 6.63 12.71
C PHE A 155 -14.35 5.29 12.98
N GLN A 156 -14.98 4.15 12.68
CA GLN A 156 -14.32 2.85 12.78
C GLN A 156 -13.07 2.79 11.89
N ASP A 157 -13.14 3.26 10.64
CA ASP A 157 -11.97 3.31 9.75
C ASP A 157 -10.83 4.17 10.34
N SER A 158 -11.17 5.28 11.03
CA SER A 158 -10.15 6.12 11.69
C SER A 158 -9.47 5.41 12.88
N LEU A 159 -10.22 4.58 13.62
CA LEU A 159 -9.66 3.74 14.68
C LEU A 159 -8.79 2.62 14.10
N ASP A 160 -9.24 2.00 13.02
CA ASP A 160 -8.49 0.93 12.36
C ASP A 160 -7.13 1.44 11.83
N LEU A 161 -7.09 2.67 11.32
CA LEU A 161 -5.85 3.39 10.96
C LEU A 161 -4.99 3.70 12.20
N LEU A 162 -5.61 4.21 13.28
CA LEU A 162 -4.91 4.50 14.54
C LEU A 162 -4.25 3.25 15.13
N PHE A 163 -4.91 2.09 15.01
CA PHE A 163 -4.43 0.81 15.51
C PHE A 163 -3.54 0.06 14.51
N GLY A 164 -3.33 0.60 13.30
CA GLY A 164 -2.51 -0.03 12.26
C GLY A 164 -3.10 -1.32 11.68
N THR A 165 -4.40 -1.57 11.89
CA THR A 165 -5.14 -2.69 11.28
C THR A 165 -5.57 -2.39 9.84
N LYS A 166 -5.64 -1.09 9.49
CA LYS A 166 -5.73 -0.59 8.12
C LYS A 166 -4.56 0.35 7.85
N GLN A 167 -4.25 0.54 6.57
CA GLN A 167 -3.26 1.54 6.13
C GLN A 167 -3.92 2.63 5.29
N LEU A 168 -3.26 3.78 5.15
CA LEU A 168 -3.78 4.88 4.34
C LEU A 168 -3.51 4.62 2.87
N PHE A 169 -4.57 4.52 2.06
CA PHE A 169 -4.49 4.54 0.61
C PHE A 169 -5.01 5.87 0.07
N LEU A 170 -4.17 6.57 -0.67
CA LEU A 170 -4.51 7.80 -1.35
C LEU A 170 -4.55 7.57 -2.87
N GLN A 171 -5.30 8.41 -3.58
CA GLN A 171 -5.25 8.55 -5.02
C GLN A 171 -3.81 8.84 -5.45
N GLN A 172 -3.27 8.00 -6.34
CA GLN A 172 -1.94 8.14 -6.95
C GLN A 172 -2.05 7.93 -8.47
N PRO A 173 -2.79 8.79 -9.21
CA PRO A 173 -2.89 8.69 -10.65
C PRO A 173 -1.54 8.92 -11.32
N SER A 174 -1.23 8.12 -12.33
CA SER A 174 0.10 8.16 -12.97
C SER A 174 0.27 9.26 -14.02
N VAL A 175 -0.81 9.91 -14.49
CA VAL A 175 -0.77 10.89 -15.59
C VAL A 175 -1.30 12.26 -15.18
N PHE A 176 -2.47 12.33 -14.55
CA PHE A 176 -3.10 13.61 -14.21
C PHE A 176 -3.84 13.52 -12.88
N TYR A 177 -3.53 14.47 -11.99
CA TYR A 177 -4.15 14.61 -10.67
C TYR A 177 -4.95 15.92 -10.61
N PHE A 178 -6.26 15.81 -10.47
CA PHE A 178 -7.15 16.92 -10.19
C PHE A 178 -7.33 17.09 -8.67
N PRO A 179 -6.90 18.22 -8.08
CA PRO A 179 -6.91 18.41 -6.63
C PRO A 179 -8.32 18.61 -6.06
N GLY A 180 -8.48 18.34 -4.77
CA GLY A 180 -9.73 18.59 -4.03
C GLY A 180 -10.78 17.47 -4.10
N LEU A 181 -10.55 16.44 -4.90
CA LEU A 181 -11.45 15.28 -5.00
C LEU A 181 -11.33 14.34 -3.78
N PRO A 182 -12.43 13.69 -3.35
CA PRO A 182 -12.46 12.88 -2.14
C PRO A 182 -11.74 11.54 -2.30
N GLN A 183 -11.09 11.07 -1.24
CA GLN A 183 -10.37 9.79 -1.18
C GLN A 183 -11.35 8.63 -0.87
N ILE A 184 -12.14 8.22 -1.87
CA ILE A 184 -13.19 7.19 -1.72
C ILE A 184 -12.78 5.95 -2.53
N GLN A 185 -12.62 4.81 -1.85
CA GLN A 185 -12.24 3.54 -2.48
C GLN A 185 -13.37 3.01 -3.36
N PHE A 186 -14.55 2.78 -2.76
CA PHE A 186 -15.74 2.33 -3.46
C PHE A 186 -16.89 3.31 -3.25
N TYR A 187 -17.62 3.53 -4.33
CA TYR A 187 -18.81 4.33 -4.37
C TYR A 187 -20.06 3.44 -4.24
N GLU A 188 -21.01 3.85 -3.40
CA GLU A 188 -22.22 3.07 -3.18
C GLU A 188 -23.23 3.29 -4.32
N ARG A 189 -23.83 2.18 -4.79
CA ARG A 189 -24.75 2.16 -5.94
C ARG A 189 -25.93 3.12 -5.80
N SER A 190 -26.43 3.33 -4.57
CA SER A 190 -27.53 4.26 -4.29
C SER A 190 -27.25 5.70 -4.69
N SER A 191 -25.97 6.07 -4.88
CA SER A 191 -25.58 7.42 -5.32
C SER A 191 -25.69 7.62 -6.85
N PHE A 192 -26.04 6.58 -7.62
CA PHE A 192 -26.05 6.60 -9.09
C PHE A 192 -27.40 6.09 -9.63
N PRO A 193 -28.41 6.95 -9.77
CA PRO A 193 -29.76 6.54 -10.19
C PRO A 193 -29.82 5.81 -11.54
N TRP A 194 -28.95 6.17 -12.49
CA TRP A 194 -28.87 5.56 -13.82
C TRP A 194 -28.43 4.09 -13.79
N LEU A 195 -27.88 3.59 -12.67
CA LEU A 195 -27.49 2.19 -12.55
C LEU A 195 -28.67 1.24 -12.69
N ALA A 196 -29.86 1.61 -12.20
CA ALA A 196 -31.01 0.71 -12.22
C ALA A 196 -31.37 0.29 -13.65
N ASP A 197 -31.33 1.24 -14.60
CA ASP A 197 -31.63 0.98 -16.00
C ASP A 197 -30.54 0.10 -16.64
N LEU A 198 -29.26 0.40 -16.37
CA LEU A 198 -28.14 -0.42 -16.84
C LEU A 198 -28.18 -1.86 -16.28
N GLU A 199 -28.38 -2.01 -14.96
CA GLU A 199 -28.42 -3.31 -14.29
C GLU A 199 -29.62 -4.13 -14.77
N SER A 200 -30.74 -3.49 -15.15
CA SER A 200 -31.88 -4.18 -15.76
C SER A 200 -31.56 -4.80 -17.14
N ALA A 201 -30.56 -4.25 -17.85
CA ALA A 201 -30.11 -4.75 -19.14
C ALA A 201 -29.04 -5.86 -19.02
N THR A 202 -28.65 -6.27 -17.80
CA THR A 202 -27.56 -7.23 -17.56
C THR A 202 -27.72 -8.53 -18.35
N ASP A 203 -28.92 -9.13 -18.36
CA ASP A 203 -29.14 -10.40 -19.06
C ASP A 203 -28.95 -10.23 -20.58
N ALA A 204 -29.45 -9.13 -21.16
CA ALA A 204 -29.28 -8.84 -22.58
C ALA A 204 -27.81 -8.60 -22.96
N ILE A 205 -27.05 -7.91 -22.09
CA ILE A 205 -25.61 -7.67 -22.25
C ILE A 205 -24.85 -9.01 -22.15
N ARG A 206 -25.21 -9.86 -21.19
CA ARG A 206 -24.60 -11.17 -20.97
C ARG A 206 -24.85 -12.11 -22.16
N ASP A 207 -26.07 -12.12 -22.71
CA ASP A 207 -26.38 -12.92 -23.90
C ASP A 207 -25.54 -12.51 -25.11
N GLU A 208 -25.34 -11.21 -25.33
CA GLU A 208 -24.45 -10.71 -26.40
C GLU A 208 -23.00 -11.13 -26.16
N LEU A 209 -22.53 -11.04 -24.92
CA LEU A 209 -21.21 -11.55 -24.53
C LEU A 209 -21.06 -13.04 -24.83
N LEU A 210 -22.04 -13.88 -24.48
CA LEU A 210 -21.97 -15.33 -24.72
C LEU A 210 -21.86 -15.62 -26.23
N ALA A 211 -22.67 -14.94 -27.06
CA ALA A 211 -22.57 -15.05 -28.52
C ALA A 211 -21.20 -14.57 -29.05
N LEU A 212 -20.63 -13.51 -28.46
CA LEU A 212 -19.29 -13.02 -28.80
C LEU A 212 -18.19 -14.03 -28.45
N LEU A 213 -18.32 -14.74 -27.33
CA LEU A 213 -17.35 -15.75 -26.90
C LEU A 213 -17.39 -17.01 -27.79
N GLU A 214 -18.56 -17.36 -28.34
CA GLU A 214 -18.70 -18.46 -29.30
C GLU A 214 -18.14 -18.13 -30.68
N SER A 215 -18.19 -16.86 -31.08
CA SER A 215 -17.60 -16.42 -32.35
C SER A 215 -16.08 -16.27 -32.24
N GLU A 216 -15.32 -16.89 -33.15
CA GLU A 216 -13.86 -16.70 -33.18
C GLU A 216 -13.51 -15.23 -33.46
N GLY A 217 -12.79 -14.59 -32.52
CA GLY A 217 -12.17 -13.27 -32.70
C GLY A 217 -12.85 -12.08 -31.99
N GLY A 218 -12.02 -11.12 -31.58
CA GLY A 218 -12.44 -9.82 -31.02
C GLY A 218 -11.87 -9.50 -29.65
N PHE A 219 -11.49 -10.51 -28.86
CA PHE A 219 -10.73 -10.33 -27.62
C PHE A 219 -9.25 -10.18 -27.95
N VAL A 220 -8.67 -9.06 -27.52
CA VAL A 220 -7.24 -8.77 -27.65
C VAL A 220 -6.63 -8.56 -26.28
N PRO A 221 -5.33 -8.84 -26.06
CA PRO A 221 -4.68 -8.52 -24.79
C PRO A 221 -4.93 -7.07 -24.38
N TYR A 222 -5.41 -6.87 -23.16
CA TYR A 222 -5.86 -5.56 -22.70
C TYR A 222 -4.69 -4.57 -22.58
N VAL A 223 -3.58 -5.02 -22.02
CA VAL A 223 -2.33 -4.26 -22.00
C VAL A 223 -1.59 -4.57 -23.30
N ALA A 224 -1.71 -3.68 -24.29
CA ALA A 224 -1.04 -3.84 -25.58
C ALA A 224 0.40 -3.31 -25.57
N ASP A 225 1.31 -4.04 -26.21
CA ASP A 225 2.70 -3.62 -26.36
C ASP A 225 2.83 -2.42 -27.31
N LYS A 226 3.23 -1.26 -26.78
CA LYS A 226 3.49 -0.05 -27.57
C LYS A 226 4.98 0.03 -27.88
N LYS A 227 5.38 -0.50 -29.04
CA LYS A 227 6.78 -0.56 -29.54
C LYS A 227 7.61 0.74 -29.44
N ASN A 228 6.97 1.91 -29.38
CA ASN A 228 7.63 3.22 -29.36
C ASN A 228 7.59 3.92 -27.98
N ARG A 229 7.28 3.22 -26.89
CA ARG A 229 7.28 3.79 -25.53
C ARG A 229 8.04 2.88 -24.56
N PRO A 230 8.75 3.44 -23.56
CA PRO A 230 9.38 2.62 -22.51
C PRO A 230 8.34 1.73 -21.84
N HIS A 231 8.69 0.46 -21.64
CA HIS A 231 7.82 -0.52 -21.03
C HIS A 231 7.61 -0.22 -19.55
N GLY A 232 6.35 -0.17 -19.10
CA GLY A 232 6.03 -0.42 -17.70
C GLY A 232 5.95 -1.93 -17.50
N ASP A 233 6.67 -2.47 -16.53
CA ASP A 233 6.49 -3.86 -16.12
C ASP A 233 5.13 -3.99 -15.41
N PHE A 234 4.10 -4.46 -16.13
CA PHE A 234 2.82 -4.86 -15.56
C PHE A 234 2.85 -6.32 -15.07
N HIS A 235 3.96 -6.72 -14.44
CA HIS A 235 4.21 -8.06 -13.93
C HIS A 235 3.87 -9.18 -14.92
N GLY A 236 4.30 -9.03 -16.17
CA GLY A 236 4.06 -10.03 -17.22
C GLY A 236 2.66 -10.03 -17.85
N LEU A 237 1.78 -9.08 -17.52
CA LEU A 237 0.47 -8.94 -18.18
C LEU A 237 0.51 -8.14 -19.49
N ASN A 238 1.65 -7.50 -19.81
CA ASN A 238 1.82 -6.81 -21.08
C ASN A 238 1.82 -7.81 -22.25
N GLY A 239 0.84 -7.68 -23.15
CA GLY A 239 0.61 -8.61 -24.26
C GLY A 239 0.08 -9.98 -23.84
N ASN A 240 -0.32 -10.17 -22.58
CA ASN A 240 -0.78 -11.46 -22.09
C ASN A 240 -2.27 -11.68 -22.45
N PRO A 241 -2.62 -12.74 -23.21
CA PRO A 241 -4.01 -13.06 -23.54
C PRO A 241 -4.85 -13.48 -22.32
N ASP A 242 -4.23 -13.80 -21.18
CA ASP A 242 -4.90 -14.16 -19.94
C ASP A 242 -5.72 -13.00 -19.36
N TRP A 243 -5.38 -11.77 -19.75
CA TRP A 243 -6.19 -10.59 -19.53
C TRP A 243 -6.51 -9.92 -20.87
N SER A 244 -7.71 -10.17 -21.37
CA SER A 244 -8.14 -9.72 -22.70
C SER A 244 -9.36 -8.82 -22.64
N ALA A 245 -9.50 -7.93 -23.62
CA ALA A 245 -10.63 -7.03 -23.76
C ALA A 245 -11.25 -7.09 -25.16
N LEU A 246 -12.57 -6.93 -25.22
CA LEU A 246 -13.33 -6.64 -26.45
C LEU A 246 -13.99 -5.28 -26.30
N HIS A 247 -13.54 -4.30 -27.09
CA HIS A 247 -13.96 -2.90 -26.97
C HIS A 247 -15.26 -2.60 -27.72
N ILE A 248 -16.25 -2.05 -27.03
CA ILE A 248 -17.43 -1.38 -27.60
C ILE A 248 -17.09 0.09 -27.89
N TYR A 249 -16.39 0.75 -26.97
CA TYR A 249 -15.71 2.03 -27.18
C TYR A 249 -14.20 1.86 -26.97
N GLN A 250 -13.41 2.44 -27.85
CA GLN A 250 -11.96 2.50 -27.77
C GLN A 250 -11.49 3.90 -28.13
N ASP A 251 -10.59 4.46 -27.32
CA ASP A 251 -10.05 5.81 -27.52
C ASP A 251 -11.16 6.86 -27.71
N GLY A 252 -12.26 6.74 -26.95
CA GLY A 252 -13.39 7.65 -26.98
C GLY A 252 -14.34 7.52 -28.18
N ALA A 253 -14.13 6.55 -29.08
CA ALA A 253 -14.98 6.32 -30.24
C ALA A 253 -15.62 4.91 -30.22
N PRO A 254 -16.87 4.75 -30.71
CA PRO A 254 -17.48 3.44 -30.88
C PRO A 254 -16.72 2.57 -31.89
N VAL A 255 -16.53 1.30 -31.57
CA VAL A 255 -15.94 0.32 -32.49
C VAL A 255 -17.07 -0.30 -33.33
N ALA A 256 -17.32 0.26 -34.51
CA ALA A 256 -18.49 -0.07 -35.33
C ALA A 256 -18.76 -1.57 -35.53
N ALA A 257 -17.71 -2.37 -35.75
CA ALA A 257 -17.82 -3.82 -35.92
C ALA A 257 -18.31 -4.53 -34.65
N ASN A 258 -17.87 -4.09 -33.47
CA ASN A 258 -18.29 -4.68 -32.19
C ASN A 258 -19.66 -4.14 -31.75
N VAL A 259 -19.97 -2.88 -32.04
CA VAL A 259 -21.32 -2.32 -31.83
C VAL A 259 -22.37 -3.08 -32.64
N ALA A 260 -22.07 -3.46 -33.89
CA ALA A 260 -22.98 -4.26 -34.71
C ALA A 260 -23.22 -5.68 -34.13
N ARG A 261 -22.26 -6.22 -33.37
CA ARG A 261 -22.37 -7.54 -32.71
C ARG A 261 -22.97 -7.47 -31.31
N ALA A 262 -22.90 -6.31 -30.65
CA ALA A 262 -23.44 -6.07 -29.31
C ALA A 262 -24.32 -4.79 -29.26
N PRO A 263 -25.39 -4.72 -30.07
CA PRO A 263 -26.22 -3.52 -30.17
C PRO A 263 -26.97 -3.18 -28.88
N ARG A 264 -27.39 -4.16 -28.08
CA ARG A 264 -28.08 -3.93 -26.80
C ARG A 264 -27.12 -3.41 -25.75
N THR A 265 -25.89 -3.91 -25.73
CA THR A 265 -24.81 -3.38 -24.88
C THR A 265 -24.51 -1.93 -25.23
N PHE A 266 -24.38 -1.60 -26.53
CA PHE A 266 -24.18 -0.22 -26.95
C PHE A 266 -25.36 0.69 -26.59
N ALA A 267 -26.60 0.21 -26.77
CA ALA A 267 -27.80 0.95 -26.39
C ALA A 267 -27.88 1.23 -24.89
N ALA A 268 -27.57 0.25 -24.03
CA ALA A 268 -27.58 0.40 -22.58
C ALA A 268 -26.55 1.44 -22.08
N MET A 269 -25.50 1.71 -22.86
CA MET A 269 -24.48 2.72 -22.53
C MET A 269 -24.90 4.15 -22.86
N GLN A 270 -25.97 4.37 -23.64
CA GLN A 270 -26.33 5.72 -24.08
C GLN A 270 -26.81 6.64 -22.95
N ASP A 271 -27.39 6.06 -21.90
CA ASP A 271 -27.90 6.81 -20.74
C ASP A 271 -26.89 6.89 -19.58
N VAL A 272 -25.72 6.26 -19.73
CA VAL A 272 -24.64 6.28 -18.73
C VAL A 272 -23.86 7.60 -18.85
N PRO A 273 -23.51 8.28 -17.73
CA PRO A 273 -22.74 9.52 -17.75
C PRO A 273 -21.24 9.26 -18.02
N LEU A 274 -20.96 8.68 -19.19
CA LEU A 274 -19.64 8.29 -19.65
C LEU A 274 -18.66 9.47 -19.63
N CYS A 275 -17.40 9.18 -19.30
CA CYS A 275 -16.33 10.17 -19.29
C CYS A 275 -15.86 10.46 -20.72
N HIS A 276 -16.35 11.52 -21.36
CA HIS A 276 -15.94 11.88 -22.72
C HIS A 276 -14.74 12.83 -22.74
N CYS A 277 -13.57 12.29 -23.10
CA CYS A 277 -12.36 13.05 -23.43
C CYS A 277 -11.82 12.53 -24.77
N ALA A 278 -11.67 13.42 -25.75
CA ALA A 278 -11.31 13.03 -27.12
C ALA A 278 -10.10 12.10 -27.18
N LYS A 279 -10.17 11.07 -28.05
CA LYS A 279 -9.10 10.09 -28.31
C LYS A 279 -8.64 9.27 -27.10
N ARG A 280 -9.38 9.29 -25.98
CA ARG A 280 -9.00 8.62 -24.73
C ARG A 280 -10.16 7.91 -24.06
N THR A 281 -11.24 8.64 -23.81
CA THR A 281 -12.39 8.15 -23.05
C THR A 281 -13.70 8.57 -23.71
N PRO A 282 -14.79 7.79 -23.58
CA PRO A 282 -14.90 6.61 -22.74
C PRO A 282 -14.19 5.39 -23.33
N GLY A 283 -13.76 4.50 -22.44
CA GLY A 283 -13.55 3.10 -22.72
C GLY A 283 -14.79 2.33 -22.26
N VAL A 284 -15.31 1.47 -23.12
CA VAL A 284 -16.36 0.50 -22.76
C VAL A 284 -15.94 -0.83 -23.35
N MET A 285 -15.80 -1.86 -22.53
CA MET A 285 -15.29 -3.15 -23.00
C MET A 285 -15.74 -4.32 -22.14
N PHE A 286 -15.88 -5.49 -22.76
CA PHE A 286 -15.88 -6.73 -22.01
C PHE A 286 -14.46 -7.06 -21.61
N SER A 287 -14.19 -7.15 -20.32
CA SER A 287 -12.89 -7.47 -19.74
C SER A 287 -12.92 -8.91 -19.23
N LEU A 288 -12.15 -9.77 -19.88
CA LEU A 288 -12.01 -11.20 -19.56
C LEU A 288 -10.72 -11.43 -18.78
N LEU A 289 -10.84 -12.10 -17.64
CA LEU A 289 -9.71 -12.60 -16.87
C LEU A 289 -9.78 -14.13 -16.82
N ARG A 290 -8.76 -14.80 -17.38
CA ARG A 290 -8.69 -16.26 -17.43
C ARG A 290 -8.62 -16.89 -16.04
N ALA A 291 -8.97 -18.17 -15.97
CA ALA A 291 -8.74 -19.02 -14.81
C ALA A 291 -7.31 -18.90 -14.26
N HIS A 292 -7.18 -18.86 -12.93
CA HIS A 292 -5.91 -18.74 -12.19
C HIS A 292 -5.05 -17.51 -12.49
N THR A 293 -5.65 -16.42 -12.97
CA THR A 293 -4.93 -15.18 -13.29
C THR A 293 -5.13 -14.12 -12.22
N ARG A 294 -4.05 -13.38 -11.91
CA ARG A 294 -4.06 -12.24 -10.99
C ARG A 294 -3.57 -10.99 -11.69
N ILE A 295 -4.26 -9.88 -11.44
CA ILE A 295 -3.84 -8.54 -11.78
C ILE A 295 -3.21 -7.94 -10.52
N PRO A 296 -1.90 -7.62 -10.53
CA PRO A 296 -1.19 -7.10 -9.37
C PRO A 296 -1.73 -5.73 -8.93
N ALA A 297 -1.38 -5.33 -7.72
CA ALA A 297 -1.67 -4.00 -7.20
C ALA A 297 -1.11 -2.90 -8.12
N HIS A 298 -1.98 -2.00 -8.57
CA HIS A 298 -1.62 -0.88 -9.43
C HIS A 298 -2.60 0.29 -9.26
N ASN A 299 -2.29 1.43 -9.90
CA ASN A 299 -3.11 2.63 -9.92
C ASN A 299 -3.49 3.01 -11.35
N GLY A 300 -4.67 3.59 -11.47
CA GLY A 300 -5.19 4.19 -12.69
C GLY A 300 -4.42 5.44 -13.11
N MET A 301 -4.71 5.90 -14.33
CA MET A 301 -3.97 7.03 -14.91
C MET A 301 -4.51 8.40 -14.48
N LEU A 302 -5.81 8.47 -14.19
CA LEU A 302 -6.56 9.71 -13.99
C LEU A 302 -7.44 9.57 -12.75
N ASN A 303 -7.53 10.61 -11.93
CA ASN A 303 -8.47 10.64 -10.81
C ASN A 303 -9.76 11.41 -11.10
N THR A 304 -9.97 11.86 -12.33
CA THR A 304 -11.15 12.64 -12.77
C THR A 304 -12.34 11.77 -13.17
N ARG A 305 -12.17 10.46 -13.18
CA ARG A 305 -13.17 9.46 -13.56
C ARG A 305 -13.30 8.38 -12.50
N LEU A 306 -14.41 7.67 -12.51
CA LEU A 306 -14.58 6.41 -11.79
C LEU A 306 -14.64 5.26 -12.80
N ILE A 307 -14.16 4.10 -12.39
CA ILE A 307 -14.30 2.86 -13.16
C ILE A 307 -15.49 2.07 -12.60
N CYS A 308 -16.30 1.56 -13.50
CA CYS A 308 -17.46 0.75 -13.22
C CYS A 308 -17.25 -0.66 -13.76
N HIS A 309 -17.56 -1.66 -12.95
CA HIS A 309 -17.54 -3.08 -13.30
C HIS A 309 -18.95 -3.64 -13.17
N LEU A 310 -19.67 -3.82 -14.28
CA LEU A 310 -20.92 -4.59 -14.31
C LEU A 310 -20.57 -6.08 -14.52
N PRO A 311 -20.78 -6.95 -13.53
CA PRO A 311 -20.33 -8.33 -13.63
C PRO A 311 -21.32 -9.20 -14.42
N LEU A 312 -20.80 -10.05 -15.31
CA LEU A 312 -21.62 -10.84 -16.24
C LEU A 312 -21.41 -12.36 -16.06
N ILE A 313 -20.15 -12.78 -15.96
CA ILE A 313 -19.75 -14.17 -15.70
C ILE A 313 -18.75 -14.12 -14.55
N VAL A 314 -19.16 -14.59 -13.36
CA VAL A 314 -18.33 -14.54 -12.15
C VAL A 314 -18.34 -15.91 -11.48
N PRO A 315 -17.31 -16.75 -11.71
CA PRO A 315 -17.15 -17.99 -10.98
C PRO A 315 -16.67 -17.74 -9.53
N PRO A 316 -16.81 -18.73 -8.61
CA PRO A 316 -16.36 -18.60 -7.23
C PRO A 316 -14.84 -18.37 -7.16
N GLY A 317 -14.35 -17.73 -6.10
CA GLY A 317 -12.91 -17.46 -5.95
C GLY A 317 -12.38 -16.28 -6.77
N CYS A 318 -13.27 -15.49 -7.39
CA CYS A 318 -12.93 -14.19 -7.96
C CYS A 318 -13.05 -13.09 -6.90
N GLY A 319 -12.10 -12.15 -6.88
CA GLY A 319 -12.18 -11.01 -5.97
C GLY A 319 -11.49 -9.76 -6.48
N PHE A 320 -11.82 -8.64 -5.85
CA PHE A 320 -11.34 -7.31 -6.21
C PHE A 320 -11.04 -6.49 -4.96
N ARG A 321 -9.86 -5.90 -4.87
CA ARG A 321 -9.47 -5.03 -3.77
C ARG A 321 -9.24 -3.61 -4.27
N VAL A 322 -9.74 -2.61 -3.55
CA VAL A 322 -9.40 -1.19 -3.71
C VAL A 322 -9.03 -0.65 -2.33
N GLY A 323 -7.77 -0.26 -2.17
CA GLY A 323 -7.19 0.11 -0.87
C GLY A 323 -7.36 -1.01 0.17
N ASN A 324 -8.04 -0.72 1.28
CA ASN A 324 -8.31 -1.69 2.36
C ASN A 324 -9.58 -2.54 2.13
N GLU A 325 -10.41 -2.21 1.13
CA GLU A 325 -11.68 -2.91 0.91
C GLU A 325 -11.54 -4.00 -0.14
N VAL A 326 -11.99 -5.20 0.20
CA VAL A 326 -12.18 -6.31 -0.75
C VAL A 326 -13.68 -6.46 -1.01
N ARG A 327 -14.09 -6.48 -2.27
CA ARG A 327 -15.46 -6.79 -2.70
C ARG A 327 -15.44 -7.93 -3.72
N GLU A 328 -16.38 -8.84 -3.57
CA GLU A 328 -16.68 -9.85 -4.60
C GLU A 328 -17.62 -9.25 -5.64
N TRP A 329 -17.48 -9.69 -6.88
CA TRP A 329 -18.45 -9.35 -7.91
C TRP A 329 -19.71 -10.18 -7.76
N VAL A 330 -20.86 -9.55 -7.86
CA VAL A 330 -22.16 -10.23 -7.95
C VAL A 330 -22.75 -9.90 -9.32
N PRO A 331 -23.10 -10.90 -10.16
CA PRO A 331 -23.70 -10.65 -11.46
C PRO A 331 -24.87 -9.67 -11.39
N GLY A 332 -24.86 -8.68 -12.28
CA GLY A 332 -25.87 -7.62 -12.32
C GLY A 332 -25.76 -6.53 -11.24
N ASN A 333 -24.84 -6.64 -10.28
CA ASN A 333 -24.58 -5.58 -9.31
C ASN A 333 -23.25 -4.89 -9.63
N THR A 334 -23.34 -3.67 -10.14
CA THR A 334 -22.19 -2.88 -10.58
C THR A 334 -21.34 -2.45 -9.39
N LEU A 335 -20.02 -2.67 -9.47
CA LEU A 335 -19.06 -2.03 -8.57
C LEU A 335 -18.59 -0.71 -9.21
N ILE A 336 -18.51 0.36 -8.41
CA ILE A 336 -17.98 1.66 -8.83
C ILE A 336 -16.84 2.04 -7.88
N PHE A 337 -15.68 2.38 -8.43
CA PHE A 337 -14.49 2.66 -7.63
C PHE A 337 -13.60 3.73 -8.27
N ASP A 338 -12.75 4.33 -7.45
CA ASP A 338 -11.68 5.23 -7.90
C ASP A 338 -10.44 4.39 -8.22
N ASP A 339 -10.17 4.17 -9.51
CA ASP A 339 -9.03 3.35 -9.95
C ASP A 339 -7.69 4.04 -9.68
N SER A 340 -7.66 5.35 -9.42
CA SER A 340 -6.42 6.01 -9.03
C SER A 340 -5.97 5.63 -7.62
N ILE A 341 -6.83 5.02 -6.80
CA ILE A 341 -6.44 4.33 -5.55
C ILE A 341 -5.92 2.94 -5.89
N GLU A 342 -4.90 2.47 -5.15
CA GLU A 342 -4.27 1.18 -5.43
C GLU A 342 -5.31 0.05 -5.39
N HIS A 343 -5.35 -0.76 -6.45
CA HIS A 343 -6.30 -1.84 -6.60
C HIS A 343 -5.70 -3.05 -7.30
N GLU A 344 -6.28 -4.22 -7.06
CA GLU A 344 -5.88 -5.49 -7.65
C GLU A 344 -7.10 -6.41 -7.85
N ALA A 345 -6.95 -7.40 -8.71
CA ALA A 345 -8.01 -8.33 -9.05
C ALA A 345 -7.46 -9.75 -9.16
N TRP A 346 -8.27 -10.75 -8.83
CA TRP A 346 -7.90 -12.15 -9.03
C TRP A 346 -9.07 -12.99 -9.56
N ASN A 347 -8.71 -14.09 -10.20
CA ASN A 347 -9.60 -15.19 -10.55
C ASN A 347 -8.88 -16.48 -10.14
N ASP A 348 -9.16 -16.98 -8.93
CA ASP A 348 -8.57 -18.23 -8.44
C ASP A 348 -9.40 -19.47 -8.87
N SER A 349 -10.42 -19.30 -9.71
CA SER A 349 -11.30 -20.38 -10.19
C SER A 349 -10.74 -21.08 -11.43
N ASP A 350 -11.31 -22.25 -11.75
CA ASP A 350 -11.02 -23.03 -12.97
C ASP A 350 -11.79 -22.53 -14.22
N GLN A 351 -12.58 -21.46 -14.09
CA GLN A 351 -13.38 -20.85 -15.15
C GLN A 351 -13.02 -19.38 -15.34
N ASP A 352 -13.24 -18.87 -16.56
CA ASP A 352 -13.00 -17.48 -16.90
C ASP A 352 -14.02 -16.54 -16.26
N ARG A 353 -13.57 -15.34 -15.89
CA ARG A 353 -14.42 -14.27 -15.38
C ARG A 353 -14.53 -13.17 -16.42
N VAL A 354 -15.74 -12.69 -16.65
CA VAL A 354 -15.99 -11.59 -17.59
C VAL A 354 -16.91 -10.54 -16.97
N ILE A 355 -16.50 -9.28 -17.11
CA ILE A 355 -17.24 -8.09 -16.67
C ILE A 355 -17.37 -7.12 -17.84
N LEU A 356 -18.39 -6.26 -17.83
CA LEU A 356 -18.40 -5.04 -18.63
C LEU A 356 -17.73 -3.92 -17.81
N LEU A 357 -16.59 -3.43 -18.32
CA LEU A 357 -15.83 -2.33 -17.74
C LEU A 357 -16.11 -1.05 -18.52
N PHE A 358 -16.46 0.02 -17.82
CA PHE A 358 -16.64 1.34 -18.42
C PHE A 358 -16.27 2.46 -17.44
N ASP A 359 -15.98 3.65 -17.96
CA ASP A 359 -15.63 4.81 -17.14
C ASP A 359 -16.64 5.96 -17.22
N ILE A 360 -16.93 6.54 -16.06
CA ILE A 360 -17.85 7.67 -15.88
C ILE A 360 -17.11 8.88 -15.33
N TRP A 361 -17.64 10.07 -15.57
CA TRP A 361 -17.17 11.25 -14.87
C TRP A 361 -17.36 11.11 -13.36
N ARG A 362 -16.42 11.63 -12.57
CA ARG A 362 -16.64 11.76 -11.13
C ARG A 362 -17.84 12.67 -10.85
N PRO A 363 -18.74 12.27 -9.93
CA PRO A 363 -19.90 13.08 -9.58
C PRO A 363 -19.49 14.41 -8.92
N GLU A 364 -18.31 14.49 -8.33
CA GLU A 364 -17.79 15.70 -7.68
C GLU A 364 -17.31 16.78 -8.67
N LEU A 365 -17.07 16.44 -9.94
CA LEU A 365 -16.68 17.42 -10.94
C LEU A 365 -17.89 18.15 -11.50
N SER A 366 -17.85 19.47 -11.44
CA SER A 366 -18.80 20.35 -12.13
C SER A 366 -18.70 20.19 -13.65
N LEU A 367 -19.75 20.60 -14.37
CA LEU A 367 -19.74 20.56 -15.84
C LEU A 367 -18.63 21.42 -16.44
N GLU A 368 -18.29 22.55 -15.80
CA GLU A 368 -17.19 23.42 -16.21
C GLU A 368 -15.83 22.72 -16.03
N GLU A 369 -15.60 22.06 -14.89
CA GLU A 369 -14.37 21.31 -14.66
C GLU A 369 -14.22 20.13 -15.62
N ARG A 370 -15.32 19.42 -15.92
CA ARG A 370 -15.33 18.35 -16.95
C ARG A 370 -14.90 18.89 -18.31
N ALA A 371 -15.47 20.03 -18.72
CA ALA A 371 -15.09 20.68 -19.97
C ALA A 371 -13.62 21.12 -19.99
N ALA A 372 -13.12 21.68 -18.87
CA ALA A 372 -11.72 22.09 -18.74
C ALA A 372 -10.76 20.88 -18.82
N VAL A 373 -11.09 19.77 -18.15
CA VAL A 373 -10.31 18.53 -18.21
C VAL A 373 -10.28 17.98 -19.64
N SER A 374 -11.43 17.92 -20.32
CA SER A 374 -11.48 17.47 -21.73
C SER A 374 -10.64 18.37 -22.64
N ALA A 375 -10.73 19.69 -22.49
CA ALA A 375 -9.94 20.65 -23.29
C ALA A 375 -8.42 20.49 -23.07
N ILE A 376 -7.97 20.21 -21.85
CA ILE A 376 -6.56 19.94 -21.56
C ILE A 376 -6.08 18.67 -22.28
N PHE A 377 -6.87 17.60 -22.26
CA PHE A 377 -6.48 16.36 -22.96
C PHE A 377 -6.47 16.52 -24.48
N GLU A 378 -7.44 17.25 -25.04
CA GLU A 378 -7.44 17.63 -26.46
C GLU A 378 -6.19 18.45 -26.83
N ALA A 379 -5.80 19.41 -25.98
CA ALA A 379 -4.58 20.18 -26.17
C ALA A 379 -3.31 19.30 -26.12
N ILE A 380 -3.22 18.36 -25.18
CA ILE A 380 -2.11 17.41 -25.09
C ILE A 380 -2.02 16.55 -26.35
N ASP A 381 -3.15 16.04 -26.84
CA ASP A 381 -3.18 15.18 -28.03
C ASP A 381 -2.86 15.94 -29.31
N SER A 382 -3.28 17.21 -29.42
CA SER A 382 -2.93 18.07 -30.55
C SER A 382 -1.46 18.47 -30.57
N TYR A 383 -0.82 18.65 -29.41
CA TYR A 383 0.61 18.97 -29.30
C TYR A 383 1.51 17.81 -29.76
N GLY A 384 1.08 16.56 -29.52
CA GLY A 384 1.87 15.35 -29.77
C GLY A 384 2.07 14.94 -31.24
N GLY A 385 1.39 15.56 -32.22
CA GLY A 385 1.74 15.48 -33.64
C GLY A 385 1.79 14.09 -34.32
N GLY A 386 1.20 13.04 -33.75
CA GLY A 386 1.13 11.71 -34.41
C GLY A 386 -0.06 11.63 -35.39
N PRO A 387 0.08 10.96 -36.56
CA PRO A 387 -1.04 10.76 -37.47
C PRO A 387 -2.15 9.98 -36.76
N ALA A 388 -3.41 10.30 -37.09
CA ALA A 388 -4.56 9.51 -36.68
C ALA A 388 -4.33 8.04 -37.08
N MET A 389 -4.31 7.13 -36.11
CA MET A 389 -4.39 5.69 -36.39
C MET A 389 -5.80 5.31 -36.80
#